data_AF-N6UA12-F1
#
_entry.id   AF-N6UA12-F1
#
_cell.length_a   1.000
_cell.length_b   1.000
_cell.length_c   1.000
_cell.angle_alpha   90.00
_cell.angle_beta   90.00
_cell.angle_gamma   90.00
#
_symmetry.space_group_name_H-M   'P 1'
#
loop_
_entity.id
_entity.type
_entity.pdbx_description
1 polymer ?
#
loop_
_entity_poly.entity_id
_entity_poly.type
_entity_poly.pdbx_seq_one_letter_code
_entity_poly.pdbx_strand_id
1 'polypeptide(L)'
;METNRLETFLESFSKHIEDVPNFHDSNEALYGSLKSTLKDLYDFTKSEEIVCNVPQSKVLSALKKLIVENFDLEQIWQQLELQNTSIVEHMVKDISALLVAKERLVFSFLSKELSNGLSTDDESNSSAADEPEQEIIEDDNSNNESASDSEDEDDCSPPLKKYKESVVDDEFFKLNEMEEFLRKEENPPSKVPNDSDSEEEDVDLLMDELEEENSGSEQDELEPNHFKSSLESRQERLNRKIEQLEEQAISDQPWPLKGEITGQTRPQNSLLEQVLDFDLTSRPAPVITEQASLQLEDIIRQRIKDNAFDSIEKCVRPIDRPFDFKKKLLLDQEKSKESLANILQYIYTQRHQQAAFNQDNQEQQEEEPESHKELKQMMKGLFAKLDSLSNFHFTATAAIPELKVIKKLPAVSMEEVAPVAISDANLLAPEEIKNKPKGDIIGQNERTKTDKKGKRRKKKVKQKIHSQRKSKIEEKKASKKKFLKV
;
A
#
# COMPACT_ATOMS: atom_id res chain seq x y z
N MET A 1 3.71 -7.44 -43.47
CA MET A 1 2.59 -8.14 -44.14
C MET A 1 1.36 -8.13 -43.24
N GLU A 2 1.49 -8.37 -41.94
CA GLU A 2 0.37 -8.38 -40.97
C GLU A 2 -0.17 -6.97 -40.64
N THR A 3 0.68 -5.96 -40.53
CA THR A 3 0.28 -4.54 -40.33
C THR A 3 -0.67 -4.05 -41.42
N ASN A 4 -0.41 -4.44 -42.67
CA ASN A 4 -1.23 -4.07 -43.82
C ASN A 4 -2.65 -4.64 -43.72
N ARG A 5 -2.85 -5.79 -43.05
CA ARG A 5 -4.20 -6.35 -42.85
C ARG A 5 -4.99 -5.55 -41.83
N LEU A 6 -4.38 -5.21 -40.69
CA LEU A 6 -5.01 -4.34 -39.68
C LEU A 6 -5.32 -2.95 -40.23
N GLU A 7 -4.42 -2.36 -41.02
CA GLU A 7 -4.68 -1.08 -41.69
C GLU A 7 -5.87 -1.18 -42.66
N THR A 8 -5.98 -2.25 -43.47
CA THR A 8 -7.15 -2.46 -44.33
C THR A 8 -8.45 -2.70 -43.56
N PHE A 9 -8.37 -3.29 -42.36
CA PHE A 9 -9.53 -3.44 -41.46
C PHE A 9 -9.97 -2.09 -40.89
N LEU A 10 -9.03 -1.27 -40.44
CA LEU A 10 -9.33 0.06 -39.93
C LEU A 10 -9.91 0.97 -41.01
N GLU A 11 -9.41 0.86 -42.24
CA GLU A 11 -9.90 1.63 -43.38
C GLU A 11 -11.28 1.16 -43.88
N SER A 12 -11.58 -0.14 -43.82
CA SER A 12 -12.93 -0.65 -44.13
C SER A 12 -13.94 -0.30 -43.03
N PHE A 13 -13.52 -0.35 -41.76
CA PHE A 13 -14.34 0.06 -40.62
C PHE A 13 -14.60 1.58 -40.59
N SER A 14 -13.60 2.41 -40.91
CA SER A 14 -13.78 3.86 -41.00
C SER A 14 -14.75 4.26 -42.10
N LYS A 15 -14.65 3.63 -43.28
CA LYS A 15 -15.60 3.81 -44.39
C LYS A 15 -17.02 3.45 -43.99
N HIS A 16 -17.21 2.42 -43.16
CA HIS A 16 -18.53 2.06 -42.66
C HIS A 16 -19.09 3.04 -41.62
N ILE A 17 -18.24 3.73 -40.85
CA ILE A 17 -18.65 4.70 -39.81
C ILE A 17 -18.90 6.10 -40.37
N GLU A 18 -18.17 6.50 -41.40
CA GLU A 18 -18.32 7.82 -42.03
C GLU A 18 -19.71 8.03 -42.67
N ASP A 19 -20.37 6.95 -43.07
CA ASP A 19 -21.75 6.97 -43.61
C ASP A 19 -22.82 7.01 -42.50
N VAL A 20 -22.73 8.03 -41.63
CA VAL A 20 -23.64 8.32 -40.51
C VAL A 20 -25.15 8.26 -40.85
N PRO A 21 -25.66 8.73 -42.01
CA PRO A 21 -27.09 8.68 -42.30
C PRO A 21 -27.66 7.27 -42.54
N ASN A 22 -26.81 6.27 -42.82
CA ASN A 22 -27.26 4.90 -43.09
C ASN A 22 -27.49 4.05 -41.82
N PHE A 23 -27.17 4.60 -40.63
CA PHE A 23 -27.35 3.93 -39.33
C PHE A 23 -28.75 4.09 -38.73
N HIS A 24 -29.61 4.93 -39.32
CA HIS A 24 -30.96 5.18 -38.84
C HIS A 24 -31.99 4.13 -39.28
N ASP A 25 -31.75 3.45 -40.40
CA ASP A 25 -32.59 2.35 -40.90
C ASP A 25 -31.87 1.01 -40.69
N SER A 26 -32.62 -0.06 -40.44
CA SER A 26 -32.10 -1.44 -40.34
C SER A 26 -31.60 -1.94 -41.69
N ASN A 27 -30.50 -1.37 -42.17
CA ASN A 27 -29.76 -1.78 -43.36
C ASN A 27 -29.10 -3.13 -43.08
N GLU A 28 -29.79 -4.20 -43.46
CA GLU A 28 -29.32 -5.59 -43.33
C GLU A 28 -27.96 -5.81 -44.03
N ALA A 29 -27.67 -5.05 -45.09
CA ALA A 29 -26.39 -5.09 -45.81
C ALA A 29 -25.21 -4.55 -44.98
N LEU A 30 -25.39 -3.43 -44.25
CA LEU A 30 -24.34 -2.89 -43.37
C LEU A 30 -24.10 -3.81 -42.19
N TYR A 31 -25.17 -4.36 -41.63
CA TYR A 31 -25.11 -5.34 -40.57
C TYR A 31 -24.38 -6.63 -40.99
N GLY A 32 -24.63 -7.11 -42.21
CA GLY A 32 -23.90 -8.23 -42.80
C GLY A 32 -22.41 -7.92 -43.01
N SER A 33 -22.07 -6.73 -43.48
CA SER A 33 -20.68 -6.28 -43.65
C SER A 33 -19.95 -6.19 -42.31
N LEU A 34 -20.57 -5.55 -41.31
CA LEU A 34 -20.01 -5.44 -39.95
C LEU A 34 -19.86 -6.80 -39.26
N LYS A 35 -20.78 -7.73 -39.49
CA LYS A 35 -20.66 -9.11 -39.02
C LYS A 35 -19.49 -9.85 -39.68
N SER A 36 -19.27 -9.64 -40.97
CA SER A 36 -18.12 -10.21 -41.69
C SER A 36 -16.81 -9.63 -41.17
N THR A 37 -16.71 -8.30 -41.04
CA THR A 37 -15.49 -7.66 -40.52
C THR A 37 -15.21 -8.06 -39.08
N LEU A 38 -16.24 -8.20 -38.25
CA LEU A 38 -16.13 -8.72 -36.87
C LEU A 38 -15.61 -10.17 -36.85
N LYS A 39 -16.13 -11.03 -37.74
CA LYS A 39 -15.65 -12.41 -37.89
C LYS A 39 -14.20 -12.46 -38.34
N ASP A 40 -13.84 -11.65 -39.33
CA ASP A 40 -12.47 -11.60 -39.85
C ASP A 40 -11.49 -11.06 -38.81
N LEU A 41 -11.90 -10.07 -38.01
CA LEU A 41 -11.12 -9.54 -36.90
C LEU A 41 -10.93 -10.58 -35.79
N TYR A 42 -12.00 -11.28 -35.40
CA TYR A 42 -11.92 -12.35 -34.41
C TYR A 42 -10.98 -13.46 -34.87
N ASP A 43 -11.15 -13.95 -36.10
CA ASP A 43 -10.31 -15.01 -36.67
C ASP A 43 -8.84 -14.56 -36.79
N PHE A 44 -8.59 -13.28 -37.11
CA PHE A 44 -7.24 -12.70 -37.12
C PHE A 44 -6.62 -12.66 -35.73
N THR A 45 -7.34 -12.13 -34.71
CA THR A 45 -6.84 -12.09 -33.33
C THR A 45 -6.54 -13.50 -32.80
N LYS A 46 -7.37 -14.49 -33.12
CA LYS A 46 -7.11 -15.89 -32.78
C LYS A 46 -5.92 -16.49 -33.51
N SER A 47 -5.67 -16.10 -34.77
CA SER A 47 -4.46 -16.53 -35.47
C SER A 47 -3.18 -15.98 -34.84
N GLU A 48 -3.20 -14.73 -34.38
CA GLU A 48 -2.07 -14.10 -33.67
C GLU A 48 -1.83 -14.74 -32.29
N GLU A 49 -2.89 -15.03 -31.54
CA GLU A 49 -2.77 -15.74 -30.26
C GLU A 49 -2.07 -17.10 -30.39
N ILE A 50 -2.32 -17.81 -31.49
CA ILE A 50 -1.68 -19.11 -31.78
C ILE A 50 -0.20 -18.92 -32.12
N VAL A 51 0.15 -17.87 -32.87
CA VAL A 51 1.54 -17.56 -33.26
C VAL A 51 2.38 -17.09 -32.06
N CYS A 52 1.78 -16.34 -31.14
CA CYS A 52 2.46 -15.79 -29.95
C CYS A 52 2.70 -16.81 -28.81
N ASN A 53 2.35 -18.09 -28.99
CA ASN A 53 2.66 -19.19 -28.08
C ASN A 53 2.27 -18.93 -26.60
N VAL A 54 1.11 -18.30 -26.39
CA VAL A 54 0.52 -18.06 -25.06
C VAL A 54 0.11 -19.40 -24.42
N PRO A 55 0.32 -19.62 -23.11
CA PRO A 55 0.06 -20.91 -22.45
C PRO A 55 -1.40 -21.39 -22.66
N GLN A 56 -1.51 -22.48 -23.44
CA GLN A 56 -2.76 -23.01 -24.00
C GLN A 56 -3.74 -23.60 -22.97
N SER A 57 -3.36 -23.69 -21.69
CA SER A 57 -4.13 -24.40 -20.65
C SER A 57 -5.46 -23.74 -20.28
N LYS A 58 -5.63 -22.43 -20.49
CA LYS A 58 -6.89 -21.69 -20.25
C LYS A 58 -7.53 -21.11 -21.52
N VAL A 59 -6.81 -21.07 -22.64
CA VAL A 59 -7.29 -20.53 -23.94
C VAL A 59 -8.31 -21.47 -24.61
N LEU A 60 -8.42 -22.73 -24.14
CA LEU A 60 -9.34 -23.74 -24.66
C LEU A 60 -10.83 -23.44 -24.40
N SER A 61 -11.17 -22.46 -23.57
CA SER A 61 -12.58 -22.09 -23.33
C SER A 61 -13.20 -21.29 -24.48
N ALA A 62 -12.39 -20.70 -25.38
CA ALA A 62 -12.86 -19.87 -26.49
C ALA A 62 -12.85 -20.64 -27.82
N LEU A 63 -13.83 -20.33 -28.70
CA LEU A 63 -13.93 -20.94 -30.03
C LEU A 63 -12.78 -20.50 -30.94
N LYS A 64 -12.30 -21.41 -31.80
CA LYS A 64 -11.21 -21.14 -32.76
C LYS A 64 -11.57 -20.19 -33.89
N LYS A 65 -12.86 -20.08 -34.23
CA LYS A 65 -13.40 -19.17 -35.23
C LYS A 65 -14.75 -18.64 -34.76
N LEU A 66 -15.09 -17.41 -35.15
CA LEU A 66 -16.40 -16.83 -34.81
C LEU A 66 -17.49 -17.45 -35.68
N ILE A 67 -18.54 -17.96 -35.04
CA ILE A 67 -19.69 -18.57 -35.73
C ILE A 67 -20.79 -17.52 -35.82
N VAL A 68 -21.04 -17.03 -37.04
CA VAL A 68 -22.02 -15.96 -37.33
C VAL A 68 -23.29 -16.51 -37.99
N GLU A 69 -23.22 -17.69 -38.63
CA GLU A 69 -24.35 -18.29 -39.35
C GLU A 69 -25.38 -18.86 -38.36
N ASN A 70 -26.61 -18.33 -38.40
CA ASN A 70 -27.76 -18.69 -37.54
C ASN A 70 -27.64 -18.30 -36.05
N PHE A 71 -26.72 -17.40 -35.69
CA PHE A 71 -26.58 -16.89 -34.32
C PHE A 71 -27.14 -15.46 -34.19
N ASP A 72 -27.89 -15.24 -33.11
CA ASP A 72 -28.40 -13.91 -32.74
C ASP A 72 -27.28 -13.03 -32.17
N LEU A 73 -27.49 -11.70 -32.14
CA LEU A 73 -26.50 -10.73 -31.65
C LEU A 73 -25.96 -11.07 -30.26
N GLU A 74 -26.86 -11.41 -29.35
CA GLU A 74 -26.54 -11.76 -27.96
C GLU A 74 -25.61 -12.97 -27.89
N GLN A 75 -25.82 -13.95 -28.77
CA GLN A 75 -25.01 -15.16 -28.80
C GLN A 75 -23.63 -14.91 -29.42
N ILE A 76 -23.52 -14.00 -30.39
CA ILE A 76 -22.23 -13.53 -30.92
C ILE A 76 -21.46 -12.77 -29.85
N TRP A 77 -22.15 -11.93 -29.05
CA TRP A 77 -21.55 -11.22 -27.94
C TRP A 77 -21.03 -12.15 -26.85
N GLN A 78 -21.76 -13.19 -26.48
CA GLN A 78 -21.32 -14.19 -25.51
C GLN A 78 -20.04 -14.93 -25.97
N GLN A 79 -19.91 -15.21 -27.28
CA GLN A 79 -18.68 -15.79 -27.83
C GLN A 79 -17.48 -14.84 -27.64
N LEU A 80 -17.67 -13.53 -27.86
CA LEU A 80 -16.63 -12.51 -27.66
C LEU A 80 -16.30 -12.31 -26.18
N GLU A 81 -17.30 -12.34 -25.30
CA GLU A 81 -17.13 -12.18 -23.86
C GLU A 81 -16.28 -13.32 -23.27
N LEU A 82 -16.54 -14.57 -23.67
CA LEU A 82 -15.74 -15.72 -23.26
C LEU A 82 -14.28 -15.60 -23.67
N GLN A 83 -13.98 -15.03 -24.85
CA GLN A 83 -12.61 -14.73 -25.24
C GLN A 83 -12.02 -13.60 -24.39
N ASN A 84 -12.68 -12.44 -24.33
CA ASN A 84 -12.14 -11.25 -23.66
C ASN A 84 -11.89 -11.48 -22.18
N THR A 85 -12.78 -12.18 -21.48
CA THR A 85 -12.59 -12.53 -20.05
C THR A 85 -11.31 -13.35 -19.83
N SER A 86 -11.06 -14.35 -20.68
CA SER A 86 -9.84 -15.16 -20.59
C SER A 86 -8.56 -14.38 -20.91
N ILE A 87 -8.60 -13.47 -21.88
CA ILE A 87 -7.46 -12.63 -22.28
C ILE A 87 -7.16 -11.56 -21.22
N VAL A 88 -8.18 -10.91 -20.66
CA VAL A 88 -8.01 -9.84 -19.67
C VAL A 88 -7.28 -10.35 -18.42
N GLU A 89 -7.57 -11.57 -17.95
CA GLU A 89 -6.82 -12.19 -16.84
C GLU A 89 -5.32 -12.34 -17.13
N HIS A 90 -4.96 -12.64 -18.39
CA HIS A 90 -3.57 -12.79 -18.82
C HIS A 90 -2.90 -11.42 -19.04
N MET A 91 -3.56 -10.53 -19.76
CA MET A 91 -3.07 -9.18 -20.06
C MET A 91 -2.83 -8.37 -18.78
N VAL A 92 -3.64 -8.55 -17.73
CA VAL A 92 -3.39 -7.88 -16.44
C VAL A 92 -2.05 -8.32 -15.83
N LYS A 93 -1.70 -9.60 -15.95
CA LYS A 93 -0.41 -10.13 -15.48
C LYS A 93 0.74 -9.61 -16.32
N ASP A 94 0.60 -9.64 -17.64
CA ASP A 94 1.62 -9.14 -18.56
C ASP A 94 1.83 -7.63 -18.40
N ILE A 95 0.74 -6.84 -18.32
CA ILE A 95 0.80 -5.40 -18.08
C ILE A 95 1.45 -5.12 -16.73
N SER A 96 1.17 -5.91 -15.68
CA SER A 96 1.85 -5.76 -14.39
C SER A 96 3.35 -6.05 -14.50
N ALA A 97 3.74 -7.08 -15.27
CA ALA A 97 5.14 -7.41 -15.52
C ALA A 97 5.85 -6.34 -16.38
N LEU A 98 5.17 -5.80 -17.41
CA LEU A 98 5.65 -4.71 -18.26
C LEU A 98 5.75 -3.39 -17.50
N LEU A 99 4.85 -3.13 -16.57
CA LEU A 99 4.88 -1.94 -15.72
C LEU A 99 6.04 -2.00 -14.74
N VAL A 100 6.39 -3.18 -14.23
CA VAL A 100 7.61 -3.42 -13.44
C VAL A 100 8.86 -3.33 -14.33
N ALA A 101 8.79 -3.84 -15.55
CA ALA A 101 9.89 -3.80 -16.53
C ALA A 101 9.97 -2.50 -17.33
N LYS A 102 9.20 -1.46 -16.98
CA LYS A 102 9.05 -0.21 -17.73
C LYS A 102 10.38 0.46 -18.07
N GLU A 103 11.38 0.31 -17.20
CA GLU A 103 12.73 0.86 -17.38
C GLU A 103 13.62 0.06 -18.35
N ARG A 104 13.21 -1.16 -18.73
CA ARG A 104 13.96 -2.07 -19.62
C ARG A 104 13.29 -2.29 -20.99
N LEU A 105 12.13 -1.69 -21.24
CA LEU A 105 11.41 -1.83 -22.49
C LEU A 105 12.03 -0.95 -23.58
N VAL A 106 12.86 -1.56 -24.42
CA VAL A 106 13.39 -0.94 -25.64
C VAL A 106 12.52 -1.36 -26.81
N PHE A 107 11.64 -0.46 -27.27
CA PHE A 107 10.86 -0.68 -28.49
C PHE A 107 11.76 -0.39 -29.70
N SER A 108 12.37 -1.43 -30.27
CA SER A 108 13.27 -1.35 -31.42
C SER A 108 12.66 -0.70 -32.66
N PHE A 109 11.33 -0.69 -32.77
CA PHE A 109 10.59 -0.11 -33.90
C PHE A 109 10.44 1.42 -33.78
N LEU A 110 10.21 1.96 -32.58
CA LEU A 110 10.07 3.41 -32.33
C LEU A 110 11.41 4.16 -32.49
N SER A 111 12.53 3.51 -32.21
CA SER A 111 13.86 4.10 -32.41
C SER A 111 14.20 4.35 -33.88
N LYS A 112 13.58 3.63 -34.81
CA LYS A 112 13.87 3.71 -36.25
C LYS A 112 13.11 4.83 -36.97
N GLU A 113 11.94 5.23 -36.45
CA GLU A 113 11.21 6.40 -36.96
C GLU A 113 11.79 7.72 -36.44
N LEU A 114 12.30 7.75 -35.21
CA LEU A 114 12.97 8.93 -34.66
C LEU A 114 14.37 9.18 -35.29
N SER A 115 15.03 8.14 -35.81
CA SER A 115 16.34 8.28 -36.46
C SER A 115 16.28 8.84 -37.89
N ASN A 116 15.12 8.82 -38.55
CA ASN A 116 14.98 9.30 -39.93
C ASN A 116 14.73 10.82 -40.05
N GLY A 117 14.66 11.54 -38.93
CA GLY A 117 14.32 12.97 -38.90
C GLY A 117 15.49 13.94 -38.66
N LEU A 118 16.73 13.48 -38.47
CA LEU A 118 17.85 14.36 -38.15
C LEU A 118 19.11 13.95 -38.90
N SER A 119 19.26 14.49 -40.12
CA SER A 119 20.53 14.54 -40.85
C SER A 119 21.07 15.97 -40.78
N THR A 120 22.17 16.19 -40.05
CA THR A 120 23.37 16.85 -40.59
C THR A 120 24.53 16.77 -39.60
N ASP A 121 25.64 16.34 -40.18
CA ASP A 121 26.87 15.81 -39.59
C ASP A 121 27.91 16.87 -39.16
N ASP A 122 29.02 16.31 -38.68
CA ASP A 122 30.41 16.79 -38.67
C ASP A 122 30.90 17.65 -37.48
N GLU A 123 32.08 17.40 -36.88
CA GLU A 123 33.02 16.25 -36.76
C GLU A 123 34.22 16.79 -35.94
N SER A 124 35.06 15.87 -35.43
CA SER A 124 36.49 16.02 -35.10
C SER A 124 37.00 16.62 -33.75
N ASN A 125 37.23 15.69 -32.80
CA ASN A 125 38.54 15.21 -32.26
C ASN A 125 39.35 15.88 -31.10
N SER A 126 40.02 14.99 -30.32
CA SER A 126 41.03 15.10 -29.22
C SER A 126 40.48 15.31 -27.79
N SER A 127 40.85 14.57 -26.73
CA SER A 127 42.09 13.87 -26.34
C SER A 127 41.77 12.75 -25.31
N ALA A 128 42.16 11.49 -25.53
CA ALA A 128 43.34 10.79 -24.98
C ALA A 128 43.30 10.47 -23.46
N ALA A 129 43.45 9.18 -23.15
CA ALA A 129 43.41 8.52 -21.86
C ALA A 129 44.72 8.63 -21.06
N ASP A 130 44.66 8.45 -19.74
CA ASP A 130 45.69 7.76 -18.94
C ASP A 130 45.15 7.42 -17.52
N GLU A 131 45.21 6.14 -17.16
CA GLU A 131 45.46 5.61 -15.80
C GLU A 131 46.91 5.03 -15.82
N PRO A 132 47.61 4.67 -14.70
CA PRO A 132 47.18 4.44 -13.31
C PRO A 132 48.15 5.01 -12.23
N GLU A 133 47.85 4.81 -10.93
CA GLU A 133 48.72 4.18 -9.90
C GLU A 133 48.32 4.49 -8.44
N GLN A 134 48.53 3.48 -7.59
CA GLN A 134 48.34 3.45 -6.14
C GLN A 134 49.42 4.26 -5.41
N GLU A 135 49.10 4.90 -4.28
CA GLU A 135 50.02 4.99 -3.15
C GLU A 135 49.30 5.28 -1.82
N ILE A 136 49.75 4.55 -0.79
CA ILE A 136 49.36 4.61 0.62
C ILE A 136 50.30 5.62 1.28
N ILE A 137 49.78 6.62 2.00
CA ILE A 137 50.56 7.35 3.01
C ILE A 137 49.66 7.63 4.23
N GLU A 138 50.05 7.02 5.34
CA GLU A 138 49.67 7.35 6.71
C GLU A 138 50.17 8.75 7.07
N ASP A 139 49.40 9.54 7.82
CA ASP A 139 50.03 10.52 8.70
C ASP A 139 49.20 10.77 9.96
N ASP A 140 49.93 10.67 11.06
CA ASP A 140 49.54 10.61 12.46
C ASP A 140 49.73 11.98 13.13
N ASN A 141 49.04 12.15 14.26
CA ASN A 141 49.28 13.11 15.35
C ASN A 141 49.01 14.63 15.16
N SER A 142 48.11 15.18 16.00
CA SER A 142 48.53 15.45 17.39
C SER A 142 47.38 15.85 18.32
N ASN A 143 47.60 15.38 19.54
CA ASN A 143 46.85 15.39 20.78
C ASN A 143 46.61 16.79 21.38
N ASN A 144 45.48 17.01 22.07
CA ASN A 144 45.53 17.64 23.39
C ASN A 144 44.28 17.35 24.25
N GLU A 145 44.56 16.91 25.47
CA GLU A 145 43.66 16.41 26.49
C GLU A 145 43.00 17.51 27.34
N SER A 146 41.88 17.18 27.98
CA SER A 146 41.54 17.66 29.33
C SER A 146 40.62 16.66 30.02
N ALA A 147 41.00 16.34 31.26
CA ALA A 147 40.61 15.20 32.07
C ALA A 147 39.43 15.42 33.03
N SER A 148 39.13 14.33 33.77
CA SER A 148 38.39 14.15 35.04
C SER A 148 37.03 13.45 34.85
N ASP A 149 36.85 12.15 35.11
CA ASP A 149 37.13 11.26 36.26
C ASP A 149 35.87 10.99 37.11
N SER A 150 35.44 9.72 37.11
CA SER A 150 34.80 9.02 38.24
C SER A 150 34.72 7.50 37.94
N GLU A 151 35.60 6.73 38.60
CA GLU A 151 35.47 5.34 39.10
C GLU A 151 34.05 5.03 39.65
N ASP A 152 33.48 3.83 39.77
CA ASP A 152 33.76 2.41 39.50
C ASP A 152 32.40 1.67 39.67
N GLU A 153 32.24 0.49 39.08
CA GLU A 153 31.67 -0.74 39.70
C GLU A 153 31.28 -1.76 38.61
N ASP A 154 31.83 -2.96 38.79
CA ASP A 154 31.78 -4.15 37.95
C ASP A 154 30.37 -4.72 37.73
N ASP A 155 30.09 -5.17 36.50
CA ASP A 155 29.35 -6.43 36.31
C ASP A 155 29.87 -7.16 35.05
N CYS A 156 30.43 -8.35 35.29
CA CYS A 156 31.21 -9.11 34.33
C CYS A 156 30.33 -10.21 33.71
N SER A 157 29.62 -9.92 32.63
CA SER A 157 28.98 -10.97 31.80
C SER A 157 29.96 -11.45 30.71
N PRO A 158 30.27 -12.75 30.57
CA PRO A 158 31.20 -13.23 29.54
C PRO A 158 30.58 -13.12 28.13
N PRO A 159 31.40 -12.88 27.08
CA PRO A 159 30.92 -12.66 25.73
C PRO A 159 30.43 -13.96 25.07
N LEU A 160 29.24 -13.92 24.48
CA LEU A 160 28.69 -14.98 23.63
C LEU A 160 29.56 -15.14 22.37
N LYS A 161 30.24 -16.30 22.24
CA LYS A 161 30.95 -16.70 21.03
C LYS A 161 29.93 -17.07 19.95
N LYS A 162 30.04 -16.47 18.76
CA LYS A 162 29.24 -16.84 17.58
C LYS A 162 29.85 -18.08 16.92
N TYR A 163 29.08 -19.16 16.81
CA TYR A 163 29.47 -20.37 16.08
C TYR A 163 28.83 -20.38 14.68
N LYS A 164 29.52 -21.01 13.73
CA LYS A 164 29.04 -21.16 12.35
C LYS A 164 28.22 -22.44 12.26
N GLU A 165 27.04 -22.38 11.67
CA GLU A 165 26.21 -23.55 11.38
C GLU A 165 26.96 -24.51 10.45
N SER A 166 26.96 -25.79 10.80
CA SER A 166 27.56 -26.86 10.01
C SER A 166 26.55 -27.39 9.00
N VAL A 167 27.04 -27.99 7.90
CA VAL A 167 26.19 -28.52 6.81
C VAL A 167 25.27 -29.68 7.26
N VAL A 168 25.47 -30.19 8.47
CA VAL A 168 24.76 -31.34 9.05
C VAL A 168 23.82 -30.92 10.18
N ASP A 169 23.63 -29.62 10.42
CA ASP A 169 22.67 -29.12 11.41
C ASP A 169 21.27 -29.01 10.78
N ASP A 170 20.32 -29.83 11.25
CA ASP A 170 18.91 -29.79 10.88
C ASP A 170 18.07 -29.10 11.98
N GLU A 171 16.80 -28.76 11.69
CA GLU A 171 15.87 -28.16 12.67
C GLU A 171 15.68 -29.02 13.93
N PHE A 172 16.00 -30.32 13.87
CA PHE A 172 15.83 -31.28 14.96
C PHE A 172 17.14 -31.80 15.57
N PHE A 173 18.28 -31.71 14.87
CA PHE A 173 19.58 -32.16 15.38
C PHE A 173 20.66 -31.10 15.13
N LYS A 174 21.07 -30.41 16.22
CA LYS A 174 22.19 -29.46 16.20
C LYS A 174 23.38 -30.09 16.91
N LEU A 175 24.48 -30.28 16.19
CA LEU A 175 25.69 -30.92 16.71
C LEU A 175 26.23 -30.20 17.97
N ASN A 176 26.06 -28.88 18.02
CA ASN A 176 26.47 -28.07 19.16
C ASN A 176 25.65 -28.36 20.43
N GLU A 177 24.35 -28.67 20.29
CA GLU A 177 23.47 -29.01 21.41
C GLU A 177 23.81 -30.40 21.97
N MET A 178 24.19 -31.34 21.11
CA MET A 178 24.69 -32.65 21.53
C MET A 178 26.05 -32.55 22.25
N GLU A 179 26.95 -31.69 21.79
CA GLU A 179 28.26 -31.47 22.44
C GLU A 179 28.09 -30.81 23.83
N GLU A 180 27.13 -29.89 23.97
CA GLU A 180 26.81 -29.25 25.25
C GLU A 180 26.13 -30.22 26.22
N PHE A 181 25.28 -31.12 25.72
CA PHE A 181 24.67 -32.21 26.50
C PHE A 181 25.74 -33.18 27.04
N LEU A 182 26.67 -33.63 26.18
CA LEU A 182 27.77 -34.52 26.59
C LEU A 182 28.68 -33.88 27.64
N ARG A 183 29.01 -32.58 27.50
CA ARG A 183 29.80 -31.86 28.51
C ARG A 183 29.08 -31.74 29.86
N LYS A 184 27.75 -31.62 29.84
CA LYS A 184 26.93 -31.52 31.05
C LYS A 184 26.87 -32.85 31.81
N GLU A 185 26.95 -33.97 31.09
CA GLU A 185 26.96 -35.31 31.66
C GLU A 185 28.37 -35.74 32.13
N GLU A 186 29.42 -35.29 31.43
CA GLU A 186 30.82 -35.56 31.80
C GLU A 186 31.29 -34.81 33.06
N ASN A 187 30.58 -33.76 33.49
CA ASN A 187 31.00 -32.90 34.61
C ASN A 187 29.83 -32.51 35.54
N PRO A 188 29.32 -33.45 36.38
CA PRO A 188 28.30 -33.11 37.37
C PRO A 188 28.89 -32.15 38.43
N PRO A 189 28.23 -31.02 38.75
CA PRO A 189 28.74 -30.06 39.72
C PRO A 189 28.77 -30.65 41.13
N SER A 190 29.97 -30.85 41.66
CA SER A 190 30.22 -31.14 43.07
C SER A 190 30.05 -29.87 43.91
N LYS A 191 28.86 -29.67 44.49
CA LYS A 191 28.66 -28.88 45.73
C LYS A 191 27.28 -29.12 46.32
N VAL A 192 27.28 -29.90 47.41
CA VAL A 192 26.19 -30.09 48.37
C VAL A 192 25.98 -28.78 49.16
N PRO A 193 24.74 -28.43 49.55
CA PRO A 193 24.35 -28.74 50.93
C PRO A 193 23.00 -29.48 51.03
N ASN A 194 22.93 -30.32 52.05
CA ASN A 194 21.79 -31.13 52.50
C ASN A 194 20.45 -30.40 52.49
N ASP A 195 19.41 -31.05 51.98
CA ASP A 195 18.33 -31.61 52.82
C ASP A 195 17.41 -32.50 51.97
N SER A 196 17.02 -33.66 52.51
CA SER A 196 15.87 -34.52 52.18
C SER A 196 15.60 -34.84 50.70
N ASP A 197 15.34 -36.06 50.25
CA ASP A 197 14.99 -37.33 50.86
C ASP A 197 14.81 -38.30 49.67
N SER A 198 15.26 -39.55 49.79
CA SER A 198 14.88 -40.69 48.92
C SER A 198 15.30 -40.59 47.42
N GLU A 199 15.84 -41.59 46.72
CA GLU A 199 15.53 -43.01 46.67
C GLU A 199 16.72 -43.73 46.00
N GLU A 200 17.31 -44.75 46.63
CA GLU A 200 17.84 -45.93 45.93
C GLU A 200 17.82 -47.08 46.93
N GLU A 201 16.85 -47.98 46.78
CA GLU A 201 17.01 -49.38 47.19
C GLU A 201 16.05 -50.24 46.35
N ASP A 202 16.63 -50.98 45.41
CA ASP A 202 16.03 -52.14 44.76
C ASP A 202 15.57 -53.13 45.83
N VAL A 203 14.25 -53.26 46.04
CA VAL A 203 13.68 -54.36 46.83
C VAL A 203 12.33 -54.78 46.24
N ASP A 204 12.22 -56.07 45.94
CA ASP A 204 11.03 -56.82 45.49
C ASP A 204 9.67 -56.29 46.04
N LEU A 205 8.87 -55.68 45.17
CA LEU A 205 7.48 -55.27 45.43
C LEU A 205 6.50 -56.35 44.93
N LEU A 206 6.43 -57.45 45.68
CA LEU A 206 5.37 -58.47 45.56
C LEU A 206 4.88 -58.90 46.95
N MET A 207 4.35 -57.95 47.74
CA MET A 207 3.47 -58.27 48.87
C MET A 207 2.72 -57.02 49.36
N ASP A 208 1.46 -57.23 49.74
CA ASP A 208 0.55 -56.35 50.52
C ASP A 208 -0.12 -55.17 49.83
N GLU A 209 -1.23 -55.47 49.14
CA GLU A 209 -2.39 -54.56 49.02
C GLU A 209 -3.66 -55.43 48.90
N LEU A 210 -4.10 -56.08 50.00
CA LEU A 210 -5.46 -56.59 50.17
C LEU A 210 -5.87 -56.62 51.66
N GLU A 211 -6.07 -55.44 52.24
CA GLU A 211 -6.98 -55.13 53.35
C GLU A 211 -7.65 -53.81 52.92
N GLU A 212 -8.96 -53.61 52.76
CA GLU A 212 -10.14 -53.96 53.53
C GLU A 212 -11.37 -53.90 52.60
N GLU A 213 -12.36 -54.77 52.81
CA GLU A 213 -13.74 -54.32 53.00
C GLU A 213 -14.57 -55.46 53.63
N ASN A 214 -14.68 -55.39 54.95
CA ASN A 214 -15.65 -56.14 55.74
C ASN A 214 -17.01 -55.43 55.66
N SER A 215 -17.97 -56.01 54.94
CA SER A 215 -19.39 -55.70 55.14
C SER A 215 -20.30 -56.88 54.79
N GLY A 216 -20.52 -57.74 55.80
CA GLY A 216 -21.85 -58.24 56.16
C GLY A 216 -22.58 -59.19 55.20
N SER A 217 -22.45 -60.50 55.44
CA SER A 217 -23.61 -61.38 55.64
C SER A 217 -23.13 -62.76 56.12
N GLU A 218 -23.59 -63.13 57.31
CA GLU A 218 -23.44 -64.46 57.90
C GLU A 218 -24.20 -65.51 57.07
N GLN A 219 -23.48 -66.53 56.59
CA GLN A 219 -23.87 -67.95 56.43
C GLN A 219 -23.16 -68.55 55.21
N ASP A 220 -22.12 -69.34 55.45
CA ASP A 220 -22.12 -70.72 54.97
C ASP A 220 -21.03 -71.55 55.65
N GLU A 221 -21.31 -72.86 55.66
CA GLU A 221 -20.85 -73.86 56.60
C GLU A 221 -19.36 -74.27 56.47
N LEU A 222 -18.88 -74.86 57.56
CA LEU A 222 -17.53 -75.40 57.79
C LEU A 222 -17.12 -76.47 56.75
N GLU A 223 -15.97 -76.30 56.08
CA GLU A 223 -15.24 -77.35 55.36
C GLU A 223 -13.75 -77.40 55.80
N PRO A 224 -13.09 -78.57 55.79
CA PRO A 224 -11.84 -78.81 56.52
C PRO A 224 -10.58 -78.28 55.80
N ASN A 225 -9.63 -77.78 56.58
CA ASN A 225 -8.33 -77.26 56.13
C ASN A 225 -7.47 -78.31 55.40
N HIS A 226 -7.49 -78.28 54.07
CA HIS A 226 -6.48 -78.91 53.22
C HIS A 226 -5.39 -77.88 52.91
N PHE A 227 -4.17 -78.06 53.42
CA PHE A 227 -3.01 -77.25 53.00
C PHE A 227 -2.70 -77.54 51.53
N LYS A 228 -3.20 -76.70 50.62
CA LYS A 228 -2.97 -76.80 49.17
C LYS A 228 -1.50 -76.54 48.85
N SER A 229 -0.98 -77.21 47.81
CA SER A 229 0.38 -76.97 47.31
C SER A 229 0.52 -75.56 46.73
N SER A 230 1.74 -74.98 46.70
CA SER A 230 1.98 -73.65 46.14
C SER A 230 1.58 -73.54 44.65
N LEU A 231 1.80 -74.61 43.89
CA LEU A 231 1.37 -74.72 42.50
C LEU A 231 -0.15 -74.81 42.38
N GLU A 232 -0.79 -75.56 43.27
CA GLU A 232 -2.24 -75.77 43.29
C GLU A 232 -2.99 -74.48 43.64
N SER A 233 -2.51 -73.73 44.64
CA SER A 233 -3.05 -72.39 44.96
C SER A 233 -2.87 -71.42 43.79
N ARG A 234 -1.77 -71.51 43.04
CA ARG A 234 -1.56 -70.69 41.82
C ARG A 234 -2.47 -71.10 40.68
N GLN A 235 -2.70 -72.40 40.48
CA GLN A 235 -3.64 -72.92 39.47
C GLN A 235 -5.07 -72.50 39.80
N GLU A 236 -5.49 -72.56 41.06
CA GLU A 236 -6.81 -72.10 41.49
C GLU A 236 -6.99 -70.60 41.26
N ARG A 237 -5.98 -69.77 41.58
CA ARG A 237 -6.00 -68.32 41.24
C ARG A 237 -6.08 -68.08 39.73
N LEU A 238 -5.34 -68.85 38.94
CA LEU A 238 -5.39 -68.75 37.48
C LEU A 238 -6.75 -69.18 36.94
N ASN A 239 -7.30 -70.29 37.41
CA ASN A 239 -8.62 -70.77 36.99
C ASN A 239 -9.71 -69.77 37.37
N ARG A 240 -9.66 -69.20 38.59
CA ARG A 240 -10.57 -68.13 39.01
C ARG A 240 -10.44 -66.90 38.11
N LYS A 241 -9.23 -66.55 37.67
CA LYS A 241 -9.02 -65.43 36.74
C LYS A 241 -9.50 -65.76 35.32
N ILE A 242 -9.33 -67.00 34.87
CA ILE A 242 -9.84 -67.49 33.58
C ILE A 242 -11.36 -67.41 33.57
N GLU A 243 -12.02 -67.90 34.60
CA GLU A 243 -13.48 -67.85 34.74
C GLU A 243 -14.00 -66.41 34.71
N GLN A 244 -13.35 -65.48 35.43
CA GLN A 244 -13.68 -64.04 35.35
C GLN A 244 -13.54 -63.47 33.93
N LEU A 245 -12.51 -63.86 33.19
CA LEU A 245 -12.26 -63.38 31.83
C LEU A 245 -13.24 -63.98 30.83
N GLU A 246 -13.61 -65.26 31.00
CA GLU A 246 -14.63 -65.93 30.20
C GLU A 246 -16.01 -65.31 30.42
N GLU A 247 -16.39 -65.02 31.67
CA GLU A 247 -17.62 -64.31 32.00
C GLU A 247 -17.65 -62.91 31.40
N GLN A 248 -16.54 -62.15 31.51
CA GLN A 248 -16.42 -60.83 30.88
C GLN A 248 -16.54 -60.90 29.35
N ALA A 249 -15.98 -61.93 28.72
CA ALA A 249 -16.07 -62.13 27.27
C ALA A 249 -17.49 -62.50 26.81
N ILE A 250 -18.25 -63.22 27.63
CA ILE A 250 -19.65 -63.56 27.37
C ILE A 250 -20.58 -62.36 27.66
N SER A 251 -20.22 -61.53 28.64
CA SER A 251 -21.01 -60.37 29.05
C SER A 251 -21.03 -59.26 27.99
N ASP A 252 -22.02 -58.38 28.11
CA ASP A 252 -22.17 -57.22 27.25
C ASP A 252 -21.03 -56.21 27.46
N GLN A 253 -20.40 -55.79 26.36
CA GLN A 253 -19.36 -54.75 26.41
C GLN A 253 -19.93 -53.43 26.99
N PRO A 254 -19.14 -52.68 27.77
CA PRO A 254 -19.59 -51.41 28.33
C PRO A 254 -19.81 -50.40 27.20
N TRP A 255 -20.69 -49.43 27.45
CA TRP A 255 -21.10 -48.47 26.43
C TRP A 255 -19.95 -47.73 25.71
N PRO A 256 -18.78 -47.42 26.31
CA PRO A 256 -17.68 -46.78 25.59
C PRO A 256 -17.05 -47.62 24.48
N LEU A 257 -17.12 -48.96 24.63
CA LEU A 257 -16.56 -49.94 23.71
C LEU A 257 -17.56 -50.33 22.60
N LYS A 258 -18.82 -49.91 22.73
CA LYS A 258 -19.85 -50.09 21.71
C LYS A 258 -19.77 -48.91 20.70
N GLY A 259 -20.16 -49.15 19.45
CA GLY A 259 -20.34 -48.08 18.45
C GLY A 259 -21.75 -47.50 18.50
N GLU A 260 -21.94 -46.30 17.93
CA GLU A 260 -23.28 -45.72 17.65
C GLU A 260 -24.21 -45.62 18.87
N ILE A 261 -23.68 -45.21 20.03
CA ILE A 261 -24.46 -45.05 21.26
C ILE A 261 -25.38 -43.83 21.18
N THR A 262 -26.65 -44.04 21.55
CA THR A 262 -27.61 -42.95 21.75
C THR A 262 -27.60 -42.48 23.21
N GLY A 263 -28.11 -41.27 23.46
CA GLY A 263 -28.17 -40.72 24.82
C GLY A 263 -29.02 -41.54 25.81
N GLN A 264 -29.91 -42.42 25.33
CA GLN A 264 -30.79 -43.23 26.18
C GLN A 264 -30.15 -44.54 26.65
N THR A 265 -29.21 -45.10 25.87
CA THR A 265 -28.58 -46.40 26.16
C THR A 265 -27.43 -46.30 27.15
N ARG A 266 -26.85 -45.11 27.32
CA ARG A 266 -25.81 -44.85 28.33
C ARG A 266 -26.41 -44.34 29.65
N PRO A 267 -25.74 -44.58 30.79
CA PRO A 267 -26.13 -43.99 32.07
C PRO A 267 -26.12 -42.45 32.01
N GLN A 268 -26.94 -41.81 32.84
CA GLN A 268 -27.00 -40.35 32.94
C GLN A 268 -25.64 -39.80 33.38
N ASN A 269 -25.22 -38.66 32.80
CA ASN A 269 -23.96 -37.96 33.10
C ASN A 269 -22.64 -38.73 32.85
N SER A 270 -22.67 -39.95 32.33
CA SER A 270 -21.45 -40.75 32.09
C SER A 270 -20.49 -40.12 31.06
N LEU A 271 -20.99 -39.25 30.17
CA LEU A 271 -20.14 -38.52 29.21
C LEU A 271 -19.18 -37.53 29.89
N LEU A 272 -19.52 -37.00 31.08
CA LEU A 272 -18.65 -36.06 31.80
C LEU A 272 -17.44 -36.77 32.42
N GLU A 273 -17.57 -38.06 32.72
CA GLU A 273 -16.51 -38.87 33.32
C GLU A 273 -15.49 -39.33 32.28
N GLN A 274 -15.93 -39.51 31.03
CA GLN A 274 -15.09 -40.02 29.96
C GLN A 274 -14.44 -38.88 29.14
N VAL A 275 -13.12 -38.93 29.00
CA VAL A 275 -12.37 -38.05 28.10
C VAL A 275 -12.48 -38.60 26.68
N LEU A 276 -13.20 -37.89 25.82
CA LEU A 276 -13.36 -38.22 24.40
C LEU A 276 -12.76 -37.10 23.54
N ASP A 277 -12.05 -37.49 22.50
CA ASP A 277 -11.56 -36.57 21.50
C ASP A 277 -12.61 -36.35 20.41
N PHE A 278 -12.92 -35.09 20.12
CA PHE A 278 -13.85 -34.73 19.05
C PHE A 278 -13.36 -33.48 18.34
N ASP A 279 -13.62 -33.42 17.04
CA ASP A 279 -13.25 -32.26 16.23
C ASP A 279 -14.24 -31.11 16.41
N LEU A 280 -13.71 -29.91 16.64
CA LEU A 280 -14.47 -28.66 16.64
C LEU A 280 -14.48 -28.06 15.24
N THR A 281 -15.64 -27.59 14.78
CA THR A 281 -15.81 -27.03 13.44
C THR A 281 -15.23 -25.62 13.26
N SER A 282 -15.02 -24.88 14.35
CA SER A 282 -14.49 -23.52 14.32
C SER A 282 -13.61 -23.24 15.52
N ARG A 283 -12.67 -22.31 15.35
CA ARG A 283 -11.84 -21.83 16.44
C ARG A 283 -12.70 -21.00 17.40
N PRO A 284 -12.67 -21.25 18.72
CA PRO A 284 -13.37 -20.43 19.67
C PRO A 284 -12.82 -19.00 19.65
N ALA A 285 -13.67 -18.03 19.99
CA ALA A 285 -13.24 -16.64 20.10
C ALA A 285 -12.13 -16.53 21.16
N PRO A 286 -11.03 -15.81 20.87
CA PRO A 286 -9.93 -15.68 21.83
C PRO A 286 -10.41 -14.92 23.06
N VAL A 287 -10.08 -15.45 24.23
CA VAL A 287 -10.40 -14.80 25.51
C VAL A 287 -9.40 -13.66 25.72
N ILE A 288 -9.90 -12.47 26.02
CA ILE A 288 -9.06 -11.30 26.29
C ILE A 288 -8.42 -11.48 27.66
N THR A 289 -7.19 -11.98 27.68
CA THR A 289 -6.38 -12.11 28.88
C THR A 289 -5.65 -10.80 29.19
N GLU A 290 -5.19 -10.64 30.43
CA GLU A 290 -4.39 -9.48 30.84
C GLU A 290 -3.08 -9.40 30.04
N GLN A 291 -2.45 -10.54 29.77
CA GLN A 291 -1.22 -10.63 28.95
C GLN A 291 -1.43 -10.10 27.53
N ALA A 292 -2.53 -10.48 26.87
CA ALA A 292 -2.86 -9.97 25.54
C ALA A 292 -3.11 -8.44 25.56
N SER A 293 -3.72 -7.94 26.64
CA SER A 293 -3.96 -6.51 26.83
C SER A 293 -2.65 -5.73 27.02
N LEU A 294 -1.71 -6.24 27.81
CA LEU A 294 -0.39 -5.63 28.00
C LEU A 294 0.40 -5.58 26.68
N GLN A 295 0.39 -6.66 25.90
CA GLN A 295 1.03 -6.69 24.58
C GLN A 295 0.43 -5.65 23.63
N LEU A 296 -0.90 -5.51 23.62
CA LEU A 296 -1.58 -4.48 22.84
C LEU A 296 -1.18 -3.07 23.29
N GLU A 297 -1.11 -2.82 24.60
CA GLU A 297 -0.69 -1.54 25.14
C GLU A 297 0.75 -1.19 24.77
N ASP A 298 1.66 -2.16 24.78
CA ASP A 298 3.04 -1.94 24.38
C ASP A 298 3.17 -1.57 22.90
N ILE A 299 2.39 -2.21 22.02
CA ILE A 299 2.29 -1.85 20.61
C ILE A 299 1.76 -0.42 20.45
N ILE A 300 0.72 -0.06 21.21
CA ILE A 300 0.12 1.28 21.17
C ILE A 300 1.13 2.33 21.66
N ARG A 301 1.83 2.07 22.77
CA ARG A 301 2.86 2.96 23.32
C ARG A 301 4.00 3.15 22.32
N GLN A 302 4.45 2.08 21.67
CA GLN A 302 5.47 2.14 20.63
C GLN A 302 5.01 3.01 19.44
N ARG A 303 3.79 2.80 18.93
CA ARG A 303 3.26 3.61 17.80
C ARG A 303 3.11 5.08 18.14
N ILE A 304 2.72 5.41 19.38
CA ILE A 304 2.65 6.80 19.86
C ILE A 304 4.06 7.39 19.95
N LYS A 305 5.03 6.64 20.46
CA LYS A 305 6.44 7.07 20.52
C LYS A 305 7.00 7.35 19.13
N ASP A 306 6.67 6.49 18.17
CA ASP A 306 7.10 6.60 16.77
C ASP A 306 6.26 7.62 15.97
N ASN A 307 5.18 8.15 16.54
CA ASN A 307 4.16 8.98 15.87
C ASN A 307 3.62 8.37 14.56
N ALA A 308 3.58 7.04 14.48
CA ALA A 308 3.15 6.28 13.32
C ALA A 308 1.64 6.03 13.38
N PHE A 309 0.86 7.01 12.89
CA PHE A 309 -0.59 6.96 12.89
C PHE A 309 -1.15 6.73 11.49
N ASP A 310 -2.03 5.73 11.34
CA ASP A 310 -2.73 5.41 10.10
C ASP A 310 -3.94 6.35 9.84
N SER A 311 -3.92 7.56 10.42
CA SER A 311 -5.00 8.54 10.26
C SER A 311 -4.96 9.15 8.86
N ILE A 312 -6.09 9.13 8.16
CA ILE A 312 -6.22 9.70 6.82
C ILE A 312 -6.00 11.23 6.89
N GLU A 313 -5.06 11.75 6.10
CA GLU A 313 -4.87 13.19 5.98
C GLU A 313 -6.11 13.84 5.35
N LYS A 314 -6.54 14.98 5.91
CA LYS A 314 -7.60 15.79 5.28
C LYS A 314 -7.14 16.20 3.88
N CYS A 315 -7.92 15.84 2.86
CA CYS A 315 -7.73 16.29 1.49
C CYS A 315 -7.90 17.81 1.42
N VAL A 316 -6.80 18.54 1.59
CA VAL A 316 -6.77 20.00 1.41
C VAL A 316 -6.64 20.26 -0.09
N ARG A 317 -7.68 20.86 -0.68
CA ARG A 317 -7.59 21.38 -2.05
C ARG A 317 -6.36 22.28 -2.15
N PRO A 318 -5.48 22.09 -3.16
CA PRO A 318 -4.35 22.97 -3.35
C PRO A 318 -4.87 24.41 -3.40
N ILE A 319 -4.32 25.26 -2.53
CA ILE A 319 -4.62 26.68 -2.57
C ILE A 319 -3.81 27.22 -3.74
N ASP A 320 -4.43 27.25 -4.91
CA ASP A 320 -3.84 27.88 -6.08
C ASP A 320 -3.73 29.37 -5.78
N ARG A 321 -2.55 29.78 -5.32
CA ARG A 321 -2.24 31.20 -5.18
C ARG A 321 -1.99 31.70 -6.59
N PRO A 322 -2.80 32.64 -7.11
CA PRO A 322 -2.68 33.10 -8.49
C PRO A 322 -1.28 33.67 -8.81
N PHE A 323 -0.54 34.12 -7.80
CA PHE A 323 0.82 34.65 -7.94
C PHE A 323 1.94 33.60 -7.97
N ASP A 324 1.73 32.38 -7.49
CA ASP A 324 2.79 31.36 -7.45
C ASP A 324 3.07 30.77 -8.84
N PHE A 325 2.26 31.12 -9.85
CA PHE A 325 2.40 30.73 -11.27
C PHE A 325 3.24 31.69 -12.11
N LYS A 326 3.82 32.77 -11.54
CA LYS A 326 4.87 33.51 -12.24
C LYS A 326 6.04 32.55 -12.44
N LYS A 327 6.12 31.96 -13.63
CA LYS A 327 7.15 30.99 -14.00
C LYS A 327 8.50 31.60 -13.70
N LYS A 328 9.45 30.77 -13.27
CA LYS A 328 10.84 31.21 -13.28
C LYS A 328 11.15 31.61 -14.71
N LEU A 329 11.54 32.87 -14.88
CA LEU A 329 12.00 33.41 -16.15
C LEU A 329 13.11 32.46 -16.65
N LEU A 330 12.77 31.60 -17.61
CA LEU A 330 13.73 30.72 -18.24
C LEU A 330 14.52 31.61 -19.18
N LEU A 331 15.80 31.80 -18.88
CA LEU A 331 16.70 32.56 -19.73
C LEU A 331 16.95 31.73 -20.99
N ASP A 332 16.53 32.23 -22.14
CA ASP A 332 16.82 31.60 -23.42
C ASP A 332 18.33 31.52 -23.62
N GLN A 333 18.84 30.31 -23.82
CA GLN A 333 20.28 30.07 -24.04
C GLN A 333 20.69 30.21 -25.51
N GLU A 334 19.73 30.48 -26.39
CA GLU A 334 20.00 30.76 -27.80
C GLU A 334 20.65 32.14 -27.96
N LYS A 335 21.57 32.26 -28.91
CA LYS A 335 22.21 33.55 -29.23
C LYS A 335 21.14 34.51 -29.76
N SER A 336 21.13 35.75 -29.26
CA SER A 336 20.12 36.74 -29.62
C SER A 336 20.13 37.02 -31.13
N LYS A 337 18.96 36.93 -31.78
CA LYS A 337 18.77 37.24 -33.20
C LYS A 337 18.92 38.73 -33.50
N GLU A 338 18.75 39.58 -32.48
CA GLU A 338 18.86 41.02 -32.60
C GLU A 338 20.21 41.54 -32.06
N SER A 339 20.73 42.56 -32.73
CA SER A 339 21.90 43.31 -32.27
C SER A 339 21.56 44.16 -31.05
N LEU A 340 22.55 44.42 -30.20
CA LEU A 340 22.42 45.27 -29.00
C LEU A 340 21.79 46.63 -29.30
N ALA A 341 22.12 47.23 -30.45
CA ALA A 341 21.56 48.52 -30.86
C ALA A 341 20.03 48.46 -31.07
N ASN A 342 19.52 47.37 -31.65
CA ASN A 342 18.09 47.18 -31.88
C ASN A 342 17.34 46.97 -30.55
N ILE A 343 17.93 46.19 -29.64
CA ILE A 343 17.39 45.98 -28.29
C ILE A 343 17.30 47.32 -27.55
N LEU A 344 18.33 48.16 -27.63
CA LEU A 344 18.33 49.49 -27.01
C LEU A 344 17.27 50.41 -27.63
N GLN A 345 17.14 50.43 -28.96
CA GLN A 345 16.10 51.18 -29.65
C GLN A 345 14.69 50.72 -29.26
N TYR A 346 14.49 49.40 -29.19
CA TYR A 346 13.24 48.78 -28.77
C TYR A 346 12.89 49.15 -27.34
N ILE A 347 13.84 49.00 -26.39
CA ILE A 347 13.67 49.38 -24.98
C ILE A 347 13.38 50.88 -24.86
N TYR A 348 14.07 51.75 -25.60
CA TYR A 348 13.85 53.19 -25.57
C TYR A 348 12.46 53.58 -26.05
N THR A 349 12.00 52.96 -27.14
CA THR A 349 10.66 53.18 -27.71
C THR A 349 9.57 52.69 -26.76
N GLN A 350 9.72 51.48 -26.21
CA GLN A 350 8.86 50.93 -25.16
C GLN A 350 8.81 51.84 -23.93
N ARG A 351 9.96 52.32 -23.44
CA ARG A 351 10.01 53.24 -22.28
C ARG A 351 9.32 54.55 -22.57
N HIS A 352 9.45 55.10 -23.78
CA HIS A 352 8.75 56.32 -24.18
C HIS A 352 7.25 56.12 -24.28
N GLN A 353 6.80 55.00 -24.85
CA GLN A 353 5.39 54.61 -24.89
C GLN A 353 4.84 54.42 -23.47
N GLN A 354 5.56 53.74 -22.59
CA GLN A 354 5.19 53.58 -21.18
C GLN A 354 5.20 54.92 -20.43
N ALA A 355 6.19 55.79 -20.64
CA ALA A 355 6.24 57.11 -20.01
C ALA A 355 5.09 58.02 -20.46
N ALA A 356 4.64 57.90 -21.73
CA ALA A 356 3.45 58.58 -22.22
C ALA A 356 2.14 57.95 -21.68
N PHE A 357 2.17 56.69 -21.23
CA PHE A 357 1.02 55.91 -20.75
C PHE A 357 0.95 55.77 -19.22
N ASN A 358 1.95 56.26 -18.48
CA ASN A 358 2.07 56.08 -17.03
C ASN A 358 1.18 57.07 -16.25
N GLN A 359 -0.12 56.76 -16.21
CA GLN A 359 -0.95 56.92 -15.01
C GLN A 359 -1.53 55.59 -14.50
N ASP A 360 -1.24 54.45 -15.14
CA ASP A 360 -1.69 53.13 -14.69
C ASP A 360 -0.55 52.10 -14.78
N ASN A 361 -0.10 51.62 -13.61
CA ASN A 361 0.76 50.45 -13.49
C ASN A 361 0.03 49.21 -14.01
N GLN A 362 0.31 48.81 -15.24
CA GLN A 362 0.19 47.42 -15.67
C GLN A 362 1.61 46.92 -15.93
N GLU A 363 2.19 46.24 -14.93
CA GLU A 363 3.31 45.34 -15.17
C GLU A 363 2.87 44.38 -16.28
N GLN A 364 3.65 44.32 -17.36
CA GLN A 364 3.45 43.40 -18.47
C GLN A 364 3.23 42.00 -17.89
N GLN A 365 2.00 41.52 -18.01
CA GLN A 365 1.73 40.09 -17.89
C GLN A 365 2.55 39.45 -18.99
N GLU A 366 3.52 38.59 -18.64
CA GLU A 366 4.16 37.73 -19.62
C GLU A 366 3.04 37.10 -20.45
N GLU A 367 3.06 37.37 -21.75
CA GLU A 367 1.99 36.95 -22.62
C GLU A 367 1.93 35.42 -22.54
N GLU A 368 0.79 34.89 -22.08
CA GLU A 368 0.56 33.46 -22.23
C GLU A 368 0.79 33.11 -23.71
N PRO A 369 1.51 32.02 -24.01
CA PRO A 369 1.75 31.57 -25.38
C PRO A 369 0.44 31.55 -26.18
N GLU A 370 0.50 32.04 -27.43
CA GLU A 370 -0.68 32.23 -28.29
C GLU A 370 -1.50 30.95 -28.45
N SER A 371 -0.83 29.80 -28.55
CA SER A 371 -1.46 28.47 -28.60
C SER A 371 -2.38 28.18 -27.40
N HIS A 372 -2.01 28.62 -26.19
CA HIS A 372 -2.85 28.44 -25.01
C HIS A 372 -4.08 29.37 -25.04
N LYS A 373 -3.96 30.55 -25.64
CA LYS A 373 -5.09 31.47 -25.84
C LYS A 373 -6.07 30.89 -26.86
N GLU A 374 -5.58 30.37 -27.98
CA GLU A 374 -6.39 29.70 -29.00
C GLU A 374 -7.12 28.47 -28.43
N LEU A 375 -6.41 27.60 -27.72
CA LEU A 375 -7.02 26.44 -27.06
C LEU A 375 -8.11 26.84 -26.06
N LYS A 376 -7.89 27.90 -25.25
CA LYS A 376 -8.91 28.42 -24.33
C LYS A 376 -10.14 28.95 -25.07
N GLN A 377 -9.96 29.58 -26.23
CA GLN A 377 -11.08 30.04 -27.06
C GLN A 377 -11.87 28.85 -27.65
N MET A 378 -11.18 27.86 -28.21
CA MET A 378 -11.79 26.64 -28.73
C MET A 378 -12.54 25.87 -27.63
N MET A 379 -11.95 25.74 -26.44
CA MET A 379 -12.55 25.07 -25.28
C MET A 379 -13.81 25.78 -24.80
N LYS A 380 -13.80 27.12 -24.72
CA LYS A 380 -15.01 27.91 -24.40
C LYS A 380 -16.10 27.73 -25.46
N GLY A 381 -15.73 27.72 -26.74
CA GLY A 381 -16.67 27.49 -27.84
C GLY A 381 -17.28 26.09 -27.83
N LEU A 382 -16.49 25.07 -27.51
CA LEU A 382 -16.96 23.68 -27.39
C LEU A 382 -17.89 23.51 -26.18
N PHE A 383 -17.52 24.02 -25.00
CA PHE A 383 -18.38 23.90 -23.82
C PHE A 383 -19.69 24.67 -23.97
N ALA A 384 -19.70 25.85 -24.57
CA ALA A 384 -20.95 26.54 -24.86
C ALA A 384 -21.91 25.70 -25.72
N LYS A 385 -21.37 24.94 -26.69
CA LYS A 385 -22.16 24.02 -27.52
C LYS A 385 -22.64 22.80 -26.72
N LEU A 386 -21.78 22.17 -25.93
CA LEU A 386 -22.16 21.02 -25.09
C LEU A 386 -23.16 21.39 -23.99
N ASP A 387 -22.99 22.56 -23.36
CA ASP A 387 -23.90 23.09 -22.35
C ASP A 387 -25.28 23.37 -22.98
N SER A 388 -25.33 23.89 -24.22
CA SER A 388 -26.59 24.06 -24.96
C SER A 388 -27.24 22.72 -25.34
N LEU A 389 -26.44 21.72 -25.73
CA LEU A 389 -26.92 20.39 -26.12
C LEU A 389 -27.48 19.61 -24.92
N SER A 390 -26.88 19.80 -23.74
CA SER A 390 -27.30 19.20 -22.48
C SER A 390 -28.46 19.93 -21.79
N ASN A 391 -29.09 20.91 -22.45
CA ASN A 391 -30.14 21.76 -21.87
C ASN A 391 -29.68 22.45 -20.56
N PHE A 392 -28.40 22.80 -20.48
CA PHE A 392 -27.74 23.37 -19.31
C PHE A 392 -27.79 22.50 -18.04
N HIS A 393 -27.96 21.18 -18.16
CA HIS A 393 -27.81 20.22 -17.06
C HIS A 393 -26.38 19.69 -16.95
N PHE A 394 -25.43 20.56 -16.64
CA PHE A 394 -24.00 20.21 -16.54
C PHE A 394 -23.46 20.48 -15.14
N THR A 395 -22.32 19.86 -14.81
CA THR A 395 -21.59 20.15 -13.58
C THR A 395 -20.80 21.45 -13.73
N ALA A 396 -21.04 22.42 -12.84
CA ALA A 396 -20.38 23.72 -12.90
C ALA A 396 -18.83 23.59 -12.90
N THR A 397 -18.17 24.48 -13.63
CA THR A 397 -16.71 24.52 -13.72
C THR A 397 -16.06 24.71 -12.34
N ALA A 398 -14.89 24.11 -12.12
CA ALA A 398 -14.17 24.25 -10.87
C ALA A 398 -13.83 25.74 -10.62
N ALA A 399 -14.02 26.22 -9.40
CA ALA A 399 -13.76 27.61 -9.03
C ALA A 399 -12.27 27.93 -9.13
N ILE A 400 -11.88 28.58 -10.22
CA ILE A 400 -10.53 29.10 -10.42
C ILE A 400 -10.43 30.42 -9.62
N PRO A 401 -9.42 30.58 -8.74
CA PRO A 401 -9.26 31.82 -7.99
C PRO A 401 -8.79 32.95 -8.92
N GLU A 402 -9.72 33.84 -9.30
CA GLU A 402 -9.44 35.02 -10.11
C GLU A 402 -9.09 36.23 -9.24
N LEU A 403 -7.99 36.93 -9.58
CA LEU A 403 -7.61 38.17 -8.94
C LEU A 403 -8.29 39.36 -9.65
N LYS A 404 -9.28 39.97 -8.99
CA LYS A 404 -9.94 41.19 -9.47
C LYS A 404 -9.39 42.41 -8.75
N VAL A 405 -8.72 43.30 -9.47
CA VAL A 405 -8.23 44.58 -8.93
C VAL A 405 -9.32 45.63 -9.09
N ILE A 406 -9.95 46.02 -7.98
CA ILE A 406 -10.99 47.06 -7.97
C ILE A 406 -10.32 48.42 -7.71
N LYS A 407 -10.53 49.38 -8.61
CA LYS A 407 -10.05 50.77 -8.44
C LYS A 407 -11.00 51.55 -7.52
N LYS A 408 -10.49 52.55 -6.80
CA LYS A 408 -11.31 53.46 -5.96
C LYS A 408 -12.10 54.43 -6.85
N LEU A 409 -13.22 53.97 -7.36
CA LEU A 409 -14.17 54.73 -8.18
C LEU A 409 -15.52 54.89 -7.44
N PRO A 410 -16.29 55.96 -7.70
CA PRO A 410 -17.67 56.07 -7.22
C PRO A 410 -18.54 54.98 -7.86
N ALA A 411 -19.48 54.39 -7.12
CA ALA A 411 -20.36 53.33 -7.60
C ALA A 411 -21.13 53.73 -8.86
N VAL A 412 -21.55 55.00 -8.96
CA VAL A 412 -22.17 55.61 -10.15
C VAL A 412 -21.40 55.34 -11.45
N SER A 413 -20.07 55.24 -11.41
CA SER A 413 -19.27 54.98 -12.61
C SER A 413 -19.38 53.54 -13.15
N MET A 414 -19.82 52.61 -12.30
CA MET A 414 -20.10 51.21 -12.65
C MET A 414 -21.58 50.95 -12.91
N GLU A 415 -22.46 51.87 -12.50
CA GLU A 415 -23.90 51.76 -12.73
C GLU A 415 -24.22 51.93 -14.22
N GLU A 416 -25.35 51.36 -14.64
CA GLU A 416 -25.87 51.54 -16.00
C GLU A 416 -26.22 53.02 -16.24
N VAL A 417 -26.14 53.46 -17.50
CA VAL A 417 -26.45 54.85 -17.87
C VAL A 417 -27.96 55.10 -17.74
N ALA A 418 -28.37 55.49 -16.54
CA ALA A 418 -29.74 55.85 -16.19
C ALA A 418 -29.78 57.31 -15.69
N PRO A 419 -30.91 58.02 -15.86
CA PRO A 419 -31.03 59.41 -15.43
C PRO A 419 -31.01 59.60 -13.91
N VAL A 420 -31.18 58.53 -13.12
CA VAL A 420 -31.13 58.57 -11.65
C VAL A 420 -30.11 57.54 -11.17
N ALA A 421 -29.13 58.01 -10.41
CA ALA A 421 -28.16 57.15 -9.74
C ALA A 421 -28.80 56.52 -8.50
N ILE A 422 -28.43 55.28 -8.22
CA ILE A 422 -28.94 54.53 -7.06
C ILE A 422 -28.08 54.81 -5.83
N SER A 423 -26.76 54.94 -6.02
CA SER A 423 -25.81 55.07 -4.91
C SER A 423 -24.64 56.02 -5.18
N ASP A 424 -24.38 56.92 -4.22
CA ASP A 424 -23.24 57.86 -4.28
C ASP A 424 -21.97 57.33 -3.58
N ALA A 425 -21.99 56.08 -3.09
CA ALA A 425 -20.88 55.51 -2.33
C ALA A 425 -19.68 55.15 -3.23
N ASN A 426 -18.47 55.09 -2.67
CA ASN A 426 -17.30 54.56 -3.38
C ASN A 426 -17.29 53.03 -3.33
N LEU A 427 -16.75 52.38 -4.37
CA LEU A 427 -16.64 50.92 -4.46
C LEU A 427 -15.75 50.30 -3.38
N LEU A 428 -14.71 51.01 -2.94
CA LEU A 428 -13.72 50.52 -2.00
C LEU A 428 -14.14 50.84 -0.56
N ALA A 429 -14.10 49.85 0.32
CA ALA A 429 -14.48 50.03 1.73
C ALA A 429 -13.45 50.91 2.48
N PRO A 430 -13.86 51.65 3.53
CA PRO A 430 -12.93 52.39 4.36
C PRO A 430 -11.78 51.54 4.94
N GLU A 431 -12.04 50.26 5.25
CA GLU A 431 -11.03 49.33 5.77
C GLU A 431 -10.00 48.91 4.71
N GLU A 432 -10.39 48.88 3.43
CA GLU A 432 -9.51 48.60 2.30
C GLU A 432 -8.66 49.83 1.91
N ILE A 433 -9.22 51.04 2.07
CA ILE A 433 -8.46 52.30 1.95
C ILE A 433 -7.44 52.42 3.09
N LYS A 434 -7.88 52.12 4.33
CA LYS A 434 -7.04 52.17 5.52
C LYS A 434 -7.41 51.05 6.49
N ASN A 435 -6.46 50.13 6.69
CA ASN A 435 -6.60 49.05 7.65
C ASN A 435 -6.99 49.57 9.04
N LYS A 436 -8.02 48.97 9.64
CA LYS A 436 -8.44 49.29 11.00
C LYS A 436 -7.30 48.98 11.99
N PRO A 437 -6.86 49.95 12.81
CA PRO A 437 -5.89 49.66 13.86
C PRO A 437 -6.52 48.68 14.86
N LYS A 438 -5.81 47.59 15.15
CA LYS A 438 -6.26 46.60 16.15
C LYS A 438 -5.88 47.10 17.55
N GLY A 439 -6.82 47.82 18.16
CA GLY A 439 -6.65 48.43 19.48
C GLY A 439 -5.98 49.81 19.43
N ASP A 440 -5.82 50.42 20.60
CA ASP A 440 -5.28 51.78 20.71
C ASP A 440 -3.79 51.83 20.33
N ILE A 441 -3.40 52.93 19.69
CA ILE A 441 -2.04 53.17 19.23
C ILE A 441 -1.20 53.59 20.44
N ILE A 442 -0.69 52.60 21.18
CA ILE A 442 0.17 52.83 22.36
C ILE A 442 1.64 52.86 21.92
N GLY A 443 2.33 53.97 22.20
CA GLY A 443 3.76 54.16 21.93
C GLY A 443 4.65 53.19 22.71
N GLN A 444 5.88 52.94 22.28
CA GLN A 444 6.74 51.94 22.94
C GLN A 444 7.12 52.31 24.39
N ASN A 445 7.20 53.63 24.67
CA ASN A 445 7.57 54.18 25.97
C ASN A 445 6.42 54.12 26.99
N GLU A 446 5.18 54.20 26.51
CA GLU A 446 3.95 54.19 27.32
C GLU A 446 3.51 52.77 27.70
N ARG A 447 4.17 51.73 27.16
CA ARG A 447 3.81 50.33 27.43
C ARG A 447 4.26 49.89 28.81
N THR A 448 3.27 49.48 29.61
CA THR A 448 3.50 48.79 30.87
C THR A 448 4.26 47.46 30.68
N LYS A 449 4.91 46.98 31.74
CA LYS A 449 5.62 45.69 31.72
C LYS A 449 4.67 44.52 31.38
N THR A 450 3.39 44.61 31.77
CA THR A 450 2.36 43.60 31.47
C THR A 450 2.00 43.57 29.98
N ASP A 451 1.80 44.73 29.34
CA ASP A 451 1.54 44.81 27.89
C ASP A 451 2.74 44.31 27.07
N LYS A 452 3.98 44.66 27.46
CA LYS A 452 5.20 44.13 26.82
C LYS A 452 5.26 42.59 26.87
N LYS A 453 4.96 41.98 28.03
CA LYS A 453 4.90 40.50 28.18
C LYS A 453 3.76 39.90 27.34
N GLY A 454 2.59 40.53 27.31
CA GLY A 454 1.44 40.12 26.50
C GLY A 454 1.75 40.12 25.00
N LYS A 455 2.34 41.19 24.48
CA LYS A 455 2.80 41.30 23.09
C LYS A 455 3.86 40.26 22.75
N ARG A 456 4.81 40.00 23.64
CA ARG A 456 5.83 38.94 23.46
C ARG A 456 5.18 37.55 23.37
N ARG A 457 4.22 37.23 24.25
CA ARG A 457 3.46 35.96 24.19
C ARG A 457 2.71 35.82 22.87
N LYS A 458 1.97 36.86 22.46
CA LYS A 458 1.25 36.87 21.16
C LYS A 458 2.21 36.69 19.97
N LYS A 459 3.39 37.33 20.00
CA LYS A 459 4.42 37.17 18.95
C LYS A 459 4.98 35.75 18.93
N LYS A 460 5.31 35.16 20.08
CA LYS A 460 5.77 33.77 20.19
C LYS A 460 4.74 32.77 19.69
N VAL A 461 3.46 32.96 20.02
CA VAL A 461 2.36 32.11 19.53
C VAL A 461 2.26 32.18 18.01
N LYS A 462 2.28 33.39 17.42
CA LYS A 462 2.26 33.54 15.96
C LYS A 462 3.49 32.91 15.29
N GLN A 463 4.67 33.07 15.86
CA GLN A 463 5.90 32.45 15.35
C GLN A 463 5.84 30.91 15.43
N LYS A 464 5.33 30.35 16.54
CA LYS A 464 5.14 28.90 16.68
C LYS A 464 4.17 28.36 15.62
N ILE A 465 3.03 29.02 15.42
CA ILE A 465 2.05 28.64 14.39
C ILE A 465 2.67 28.74 12.99
N HIS A 466 3.44 29.79 12.71
CA HIS A 466 4.11 29.97 11.42
C HIS A 466 5.18 28.89 11.15
N SER A 467 6.00 28.59 12.16
CA SER A 467 7.01 27.52 12.09
C SER A 467 6.38 26.15 11.87
N GLN A 468 5.31 25.81 12.61
CA GLN A 468 4.56 24.56 12.41
C GLN A 468 3.89 24.47 11.03
N ARG A 469 3.41 25.60 10.49
CA ARG A 469 2.88 25.62 9.12
C ARG A 469 3.99 25.41 8.09
N LYS A 470 5.15 26.03 8.28
CA LYS A 470 6.31 25.85 7.41
C LYS A 470 6.81 24.41 7.41
N SER A 471 7.01 23.80 8.58
CA SER A 471 7.46 22.40 8.68
C SER A 471 6.48 21.45 7.99
N LYS A 472 5.17 21.61 8.21
CA LYS A 472 4.13 20.83 7.51
C LYS A 472 4.15 20.99 5.99
N ILE A 473 4.46 22.20 5.50
CA ILE A 473 4.58 22.46 4.05
C ILE A 473 5.85 21.79 3.51
N GLU A 474 6.96 21.83 4.24
CA GLU A 474 8.22 21.21 3.86
C GLU A 474 8.12 19.68 3.86
N GLU A 475 7.49 19.08 4.88
CA GLU A 475 7.16 17.65 4.94
C GLU A 475 6.30 17.22 3.75
N LYS A 476 5.23 17.98 3.43
CA LYS A 476 4.38 17.73 2.25
C LYS A 476 5.13 17.88 0.92
N LYS A 477 6.10 18.81 0.84
CA LYS A 477 6.95 18.94 -0.35
C LYS A 477 7.95 17.80 -0.46
N ALA A 478 8.50 17.32 0.66
CA ALA A 478 9.42 16.19 0.70
C ALA A 478 8.71 14.87 0.36
N SER A 479 7.50 14.63 0.87
CA SER A 479 6.69 13.46 0.53
C SER A 479 6.29 13.45 -0.95
N LYS A 480 5.85 14.59 -1.50
CA LYS A 480 5.60 14.73 -2.94
C LYS A 480 6.84 14.48 -3.80
N LYS A 481 8.03 14.96 -3.39
CA LYS A 481 9.28 14.69 -4.11
C LYS A 481 9.68 13.21 -4.07
N LYS A 482 9.43 12.50 -2.96
CA LYS A 482 9.65 11.05 -2.89
C LYS A 482 8.70 10.28 -3.80
N PHE A 483 7.44 10.73 -3.91
CA PHE A 483 6.43 10.12 -4.78
C PHE A 483 6.66 10.40 -6.29
N LEU A 484 7.39 11.46 -6.66
CA LEU A 484 7.75 11.77 -8.05
C LEU A 484 9.07 11.13 -8.51
N LYS A 485 9.82 10.51 -7.60
CA LYS A 485 11.15 9.91 -7.90
C LYS A 485 11.09 8.37 -7.96
N VAL A 486 9.90 7.80 -7.74
CA VAL A 486 9.48 6.44 -8.04
C VAL A 486 8.50 6.56 -9.19
#